data_AF-A0A833YAP5-F1
#
_entry.id   AF-A0A833YAP5-F1
#
_cell.length_a   1.000
_cell.length_b   1.000
_cell.length_c   1.000
_cell.angle_alpha   90.00
_cell.angle_beta   90.00
_cell.angle_gamma   90.00
#
_symmetry.space_group_name_H-M   'P 1'
#
loop_
_entity.id
_entity.type
_entity.pdbx_description
1 polymer ?
#
loop_
_entity_poly.entity_id
_entity_poly.type
_entity_poly.pdbx_seq_one_letter_code
_entity_poly.pdbx_strand_id
1 'polypeptide(L)'
;MASWNSNPVKVMYLVLGWSLQTQREMASWNSIPMEVMYQVLGWTACLSWTTASYPQVISNFRRKSVVGLSFDFAVLNLTKHSSYLIYNASLYFSSTIQKQYYEKYGYDEMIPVAANDVVFSAHAVLMTAVILFQILIYERGTQKVSKIAIAIVSAVWLFAAVCFFTALPTHSWFWLISIFNSIQVIMTVIKYIPQAFMNFARKSTDGFNIGNVLLDFCGGVANYAQMAVQSIDQGSWVNFNGNMGKMLLSLVSIFFDIIFMCQRFVLYPRKKSQVSHKLIAEIREPLVKSADRPQSENV
;
A
#
# COMPACT_ATOMS: atom_id res chain seq x y z
N MET A 1 -52.07 5.15 30.66
CA MET A 1 -51.80 3.95 29.86
C MET A 1 -52.10 4.27 28.40
N ALA A 2 -51.09 4.61 27.61
CA ALA A 2 -51.25 4.82 26.17
C ALA A 2 -50.98 3.49 25.45
N SER A 3 -51.99 2.92 24.83
CA SER A 3 -51.90 1.67 24.09
C SER A 3 -51.09 1.89 22.81
N TRP A 4 -49.94 1.23 22.70
CA TRP A 4 -49.21 1.08 21.44
C TRP A 4 -50.04 0.21 20.49
N ASN A 5 -50.72 0.85 19.54
CA ASN A 5 -51.44 0.15 18.47
C ASN A 5 -50.44 -0.26 17.38
N SER A 6 -49.84 -1.43 17.54
CA SER A 6 -48.95 -2.07 16.56
C SER A 6 -49.76 -2.60 15.38
N ASN A 7 -50.25 -1.70 14.53
CA ASN A 7 -50.92 -2.10 13.30
C ASN A 7 -49.86 -2.68 12.32
N PRO A 8 -49.84 -3.99 12.06
CA PRO A 8 -48.81 -4.64 11.25
C PRO A 8 -48.79 -4.11 9.80
N VAL A 9 -49.92 -3.56 9.33
CA VAL A 9 -50.04 -2.95 8.02
C VAL A 9 -49.21 -1.66 7.91
N LYS A 10 -49.14 -0.83 8.98
CA LYS A 10 -48.29 0.37 9.01
C LYS A 10 -46.80 0.04 9.03
N VAL A 11 -46.42 -1.02 9.74
CA VAL A 11 -45.03 -1.52 9.74
C VAL A 11 -44.67 -2.06 8.37
N MET A 12 -45.58 -2.78 7.70
CA MET A 12 -45.38 -3.29 6.35
C MET A 12 -45.27 -2.15 5.32
N TYR A 13 -46.07 -1.09 5.41
CA TYR A 13 -45.91 0.10 4.56
C TYR A 13 -44.62 0.87 4.83
N LEU A 14 -44.13 0.91 6.08
CA LEU A 14 -42.83 1.51 6.41
C LEU A 14 -41.67 0.67 5.86
N VAL A 15 -41.74 -0.65 5.97
CA VAL A 15 -40.73 -1.59 5.44
C VAL A 15 -40.75 -1.62 3.91
N LEU A 16 -41.93 -1.65 3.30
CA LEU A 16 -42.10 -1.58 1.84
C LEU A 16 -41.74 -0.19 1.31
N GLY A 17 -42.08 0.89 2.02
CA GLY A 17 -41.67 2.25 1.69
C GLY A 17 -40.15 2.42 1.78
N TRP A 18 -39.50 1.83 2.79
CA TRP A 18 -38.04 1.73 2.87
C TRP A 18 -37.44 0.91 1.73
N SER A 19 -38.05 -0.23 1.40
CA SER A 19 -37.64 -1.13 0.32
C SER A 19 -37.80 -0.51 -1.07
N LEU A 20 -38.85 0.30 -1.28
CA LEU A 20 -39.12 1.01 -2.52
C LEU A 20 -38.24 2.26 -2.65
N GLN A 21 -37.90 2.91 -1.53
CA GLN A 21 -36.96 4.04 -1.53
C GLN A 21 -35.49 3.60 -1.65
N THR A 22 -35.16 2.36 -1.27
CA THR A 22 -33.85 1.73 -1.56
C THR A 22 -33.74 1.17 -2.98
N GLN A 23 -34.85 1.11 -3.73
CA GLN A 23 -34.86 0.85 -5.17
C GLN A 23 -34.74 2.14 -6.01
N ARG A 24 -34.48 3.30 -5.40
CA ARG A 24 -33.97 4.46 -6.15
C ARG A 24 -32.62 4.04 -6.72
N GLU A 25 -32.55 3.89 -8.03
CA GLU A 25 -31.41 3.35 -8.79
C GLU A 25 -30.09 3.84 -8.18
N MET A 26 -29.39 2.96 -7.45
CA MET A 26 -28.04 3.29 -7.00
C MET A 26 -27.18 3.50 -8.24
N ALA A 27 -26.28 4.48 -8.17
CA ALA A 27 -25.34 4.78 -9.24
C ALA A 27 -24.72 3.50 -9.80
N SER A 28 -24.79 3.34 -11.12
CA SER A 28 -24.28 2.19 -11.84
C SER A 28 -23.43 2.64 -13.02
N TRP A 29 -22.66 1.71 -13.58
CA TRP A 29 -21.79 1.99 -14.71
C TRP A 29 -22.57 2.43 -15.95
N ASN A 30 -22.14 3.53 -16.56
CA ASN A 30 -22.71 4.00 -17.82
C ASN A 30 -22.19 3.19 -19.02
N SER A 31 -20.98 2.61 -18.90
CA SER A 31 -20.30 1.87 -19.96
C SER A 31 -19.67 0.56 -19.46
N ILE A 32 -20.12 -0.57 -20.01
CA ILE A 32 -19.56 -1.90 -19.71
C ILE A 32 -18.04 -1.95 -19.99
N PRO A 33 -17.52 -1.43 -21.13
CA PRO A 33 -16.07 -1.35 -21.33
C PRO A 33 -15.31 -0.59 -20.21
N MET A 34 -15.89 0.49 -19.66
CA MET A 34 -15.27 1.26 -18.58
C MET A 34 -15.29 0.49 -17.26
N GLU A 35 -16.37 -0.22 -16.95
CA GLU A 35 -16.44 -1.13 -15.81
C GLU A 35 -15.35 -2.22 -15.89
N VAL A 36 -15.21 -2.86 -17.05
CA VAL A 36 -14.19 -3.90 -17.25
C VAL A 36 -12.79 -3.31 -17.11
N MET A 37 -12.53 -2.15 -17.72
CA MET A 37 -11.25 -1.44 -17.61
C MET A 37 -10.92 -1.10 -16.15
N TYR A 38 -11.90 -0.60 -15.39
CA TYR A 38 -11.77 -0.32 -13.97
C TYR A 38 -11.35 -1.55 -13.17
N GLN A 39 -12.01 -2.68 -13.40
CA GLN A 39 -11.67 -3.95 -12.72
C GLN A 39 -10.26 -4.40 -13.09
N VAL A 40 -9.90 -4.39 -14.37
CA VAL A 40 -8.57 -4.80 -14.85
C VAL A 40 -7.48 -3.94 -14.22
N LEU A 41 -7.63 -2.61 -14.21
CA LEU A 41 -6.68 -1.69 -13.60
C LEU A 41 -6.55 -1.91 -12.09
N GLY A 42 -7.67 -2.07 -11.39
CA GLY A 42 -7.67 -2.30 -9.95
C GLY A 42 -6.99 -3.61 -9.55
N TRP A 43 -7.26 -4.70 -10.27
CA TRP A 43 -6.59 -5.98 -10.02
C TRP A 43 -5.12 -5.96 -10.44
N THR A 44 -4.76 -5.24 -11.50
CA THR A 44 -3.36 -5.02 -11.88
C THR A 44 -2.60 -4.28 -10.77
N ALA A 45 -3.20 -3.23 -10.20
CA ALA A 45 -2.62 -2.52 -9.07
C ALA A 45 -2.43 -3.43 -7.85
N CYS A 46 -3.49 -4.17 -7.49
CA CYS A 46 -3.44 -5.14 -6.40
C CYS A 46 -2.31 -6.16 -6.61
N LEU A 47 -2.26 -6.82 -7.77
CA LEU A 47 -1.25 -7.85 -8.06
C LEU A 47 0.19 -7.30 -8.05
N SER A 48 0.39 -6.09 -8.55
CA SER A 48 1.70 -5.44 -8.56
C SER A 48 2.21 -5.21 -7.14
N TRP A 49 1.38 -4.61 -6.28
CA TRP A 49 1.74 -4.32 -4.90
C TRP A 49 1.82 -5.56 -4.00
N THR A 50 0.95 -6.55 -4.18
CA THR A 50 1.05 -7.81 -3.41
C THR A 50 2.34 -8.55 -3.75
N THR A 51 2.68 -8.67 -5.03
CA THR A 51 3.91 -9.34 -5.49
C THR A 51 5.17 -8.67 -4.91
N ALA A 52 5.20 -7.34 -4.84
CA ALA A 52 6.33 -6.58 -4.27
C ALA A 52 6.60 -6.87 -2.78
N SER A 53 5.62 -7.43 -2.06
CA SER A 53 5.71 -7.72 -0.62
C SER A 53 6.43 -9.03 -0.28
N TYR A 54 6.43 -10.00 -1.20
CA TYR A 54 6.97 -11.35 -0.97
C TYR A 54 8.50 -11.44 -0.84
N PRO A 55 9.32 -10.70 -1.62
CA PRO A 55 10.78 -10.83 -1.57
C PRO A 55 11.36 -10.69 -0.16
N GLN A 56 10.82 -9.78 0.66
CA GLN A 56 11.27 -9.58 2.03
C GLN A 56 10.93 -10.79 2.93
N VAL A 57 9.70 -11.28 2.86
CA VAL A 57 9.24 -12.44 3.64
C VAL A 57 10.07 -13.69 3.30
N ILE A 58 10.30 -13.92 2.00
CA ILE A 58 11.09 -15.05 1.51
C ILE A 58 12.55 -14.93 1.93
N SER A 59 13.14 -13.73 1.81
CA SER A 59 14.53 -13.47 2.20
C SER A 59 14.75 -13.75 3.69
N ASN A 60 13.87 -13.23 4.55
CA ASN A 60 13.89 -13.49 5.98
C ASN A 60 13.79 -14.99 6.28
N PHE A 61 12.86 -15.70 5.62
CA PHE A 61 12.66 -17.13 5.81
C PHE A 61 13.87 -17.96 5.39
N ARG A 62 14.51 -17.63 4.26
CA ARG A 62 15.67 -18.35 3.74
C ARG A 62 16.92 -18.12 4.58
N ARG A 63 17.14 -16.88 5.02
CA ARG A 63 18.31 -16.50 5.83
C ARG A 63 18.15 -16.84 7.31
N LYS A 64 16.92 -17.09 7.78
CA LYS A 64 16.56 -17.22 9.21
C LYS A 64 17.07 -16.04 10.05
N SER A 65 17.17 -14.88 9.42
CA SER A 65 17.74 -13.66 9.98
C SER A 65 17.00 -12.45 9.41
N VAL A 66 16.70 -11.49 10.27
CA VAL A 66 16.10 -10.18 9.92
C VAL A 66 17.14 -9.05 10.02
N VAL A 67 18.42 -9.38 10.14
CA VAL A 67 19.50 -8.38 10.13
C VAL A 67 19.53 -7.64 8.78
N GLY A 68 19.45 -6.31 8.86
CA GLY A 68 19.31 -5.39 7.73
C GLY A 68 17.88 -4.89 7.48
N LEU A 69 16.85 -5.52 8.08
CA LEU A 69 15.46 -5.03 7.99
C LEU A 69 15.19 -3.93 9.02
N SER A 70 14.69 -2.77 8.59
CA SER A 70 14.27 -1.72 9.52
C SER A 70 13.03 -2.13 10.31
N PHE A 71 13.15 -2.26 11.64
CA PHE A 71 12.02 -2.62 12.50
C PHE A 71 11.02 -1.48 12.59
N ASP A 72 11.51 -0.24 12.62
CA ASP A 72 10.69 0.98 12.53
C ASP A 72 9.79 0.93 11.30
N PHE A 73 10.36 0.56 10.14
CA PHE A 73 9.60 0.43 8.91
C PHE A 73 8.50 -0.63 9.03
N ALA A 74 8.76 -1.77 9.67
CA ALA A 74 7.76 -2.82 9.85
C ALA A 74 6.57 -2.36 10.71
N VAL A 75 6.81 -1.72 11.87
CA VAL A 75 5.73 -1.22 12.74
C VAL A 75 4.99 -0.02 12.14
N LEU A 76 5.68 0.90 11.46
CA LEU A 76 5.03 2.01 10.76
C LEU A 76 4.13 1.50 9.62
N ASN A 77 4.58 0.50 8.85
CA ASN A 77 3.76 -0.11 7.80
C ASN A 77 2.55 -0.85 8.37
N LEU A 78 2.67 -1.52 9.52
CA LEU A 78 1.52 -2.16 10.14
C LEU A 78 0.42 -1.13 10.40
N THR A 79 0.76 -0.01 11.04
CA THR A 79 -0.18 1.09 11.27
C THR A 79 -0.76 1.64 9.96
N LYS A 80 0.07 1.86 8.94
CA LYS A 80 -0.37 2.33 7.62
C LYS A 80 -1.38 1.37 6.98
N HIS A 81 -1.05 0.08 6.91
CA HIS A 81 -1.89 -0.92 6.24
C HIS A 81 -3.16 -1.21 7.03
N SER A 82 -3.10 -1.25 8.37
CA SER A 82 -4.28 -1.43 9.21
C SER A 82 -5.25 -0.27 9.05
N SER A 83 -4.79 0.98 9.06
CA SER A 83 -5.66 2.15 8.83
C SER A 83 -6.28 2.13 7.43
N TYR A 84 -5.52 1.71 6.41
CA TYR A 84 -6.06 1.59 5.06
C TYR A 84 -7.12 0.48 4.95
N LEU A 85 -6.88 -0.67 5.59
CA LEU A 85 -7.84 -1.77 5.66
C LEU A 85 -9.11 -1.36 6.42
N ILE A 86 -9.00 -0.66 7.54
CA ILE A 86 -10.15 -0.16 8.30
C ILE A 86 -11.02 0.72 7.40
N TYR A 87 -10.44 1.65 6.65
CA TYR A 87 -11.20 2.50 5.72
C TYR A 87 -11.86 1.68 4.61
N ASN A 88 -11.08 0.86 3.88
CA ASN A 88 -11.59 0.11 2.74
C ASN A 88 -12.66 -0.90 3.15
N ALA A 89 -12.40 -1.74 4.16
CA ALA A 89 -13.35 -2.75 4.60
C ALA A 89 -14.63 -2.11 5.16
N SER A 90 -14.50 -1.04 5.95
CA SER A 90 -15.67 -0.38 6.54
C SER A 90 -16.55 0.28 5.48
N LEU A 91 -15.96 1.02 4.53
CA LEU A 91 -16.73 1.66 3.45
C LEU A 91 -17.29 0.64 2.45
N TYR A 92 -16.59 -0.48 2.22
CA TYR A 92 -17.03 -1.53 1.29
C TYR A 92 -18.17 -2.39 1.86
N PHE A 93 -18.13 -2.76 3.15
CA PHE A 93 -19.10 -3.70 3.73
C PHE A 93 -20.23 -3.05 4.55
N SER A 94 -20.01 -1.86 5.13
CA SER A 94 -21.01 -1.27 6.03
C SER A 94 -22.02 -0.39 5.28
N SER A 95 -23.26 -0.85 5.20
CA SER A 95 -24.38 -0.07 4.64
C SER A 95 -24.61 1.25 5.37
N THR A 96 -24.38 1.30 6.70
CA THR A 96 -24.49 2.54 7.49
C THR A 96 -23.48 3.59 7.02
N ILE A 97 -22.24 3.19 6.75
CA ILE A 97 -21.18 4.09 6.31
C ILE A 97 -21.41 4.52 4.85
N GLN A 98 -21.84 3.59 3.99
CA GLN A 98 -22.22 3.90 2.61
C GLN A 98 -23.36 4.91 2.55
N LYS A 99 -24.37 4.77 3.42
CA LYS A 99 -25.45 5.75 3.54
C LYS A 99 -24.91 7.14 3.90
N GLN A 100 -24.02 7.24 4.89
CA GLN A 100 -23.40 8.52 5.25
C GLN A 100 -22.53 9.11 4.15
N TYR A 101 -21.90 8.26 3.33
CA TYR A 101 -21.19 8.68 2.13
C TYR A 101 -22.16 9.32 1.12
N TYR A 102 -23.27 8.64 0.80
CA TYR A 102 -24.28 9.16 -0.12
C TYR A 102 -24.97 10.43 0.39
N GLU A 103 -25.22 10.53 1.70
CA GLU A 103 -25.74 11.76 2.31
C GLU A 103 -24.79 12.95 2.12
N LYS A 104 -23.47 12.70 2.05
CA LYS A 104 -22.46 13.75 1.86
C LYS A 104 -22.20 14.09 0.39
N TYR A 105 -22.14 13.08 -0.48
CA TYR A 105 -21.67 13.25 -1.86
C TYR A 105 -22.77 13.12 -2.92
N GLY A 106 -23.93 12.58 -2.57
CA GLY A 106 -25.04 12.32 -3.50
C GLY A 106 -25.30 10.82 -3.67
N TYR A 107 -26.56 10.47 -3.95
CA TYR A 107 -26.99 9.08 -4.19
C TYR A 107 -26.73 8.61 -5.63
N ASP A 108 -26.47 9.56 -6.54
CA ASP A 108 -26.09 9.32 -7.93
C ASP A 108 -24.58 9.03 -8.08
N GLU A 109 -23.87 8.96 -6.96
CA GLU A 109 -22.43 8.70 -6.91
C GLU A 109 -22.14 7.26 -6.47
N MET A 110 -21.16 6.61 -7.12
CA MET A 110 -20.72 5.27 -6.77
C MET A 110 -19.76 5.29 -5.58
N ILE A 111 -19.76 4.21 -4.79
CA ILE A 111 -18.79 4.03 -3.70
C ILE A 111 -17.36 3.98 -4.28
N PRO A 112 -16.41 4.80 -3.78
CA PRO A 112 -15.08 4.96 -4.35
C PRO A 112 -14.08 3.90 -3.84
N VAL A 113 -14.57 2.74 -3.41
CA VAL A 113 -13.79 1.62 -2.89
C VAL A 113 -14.22 0.35 -3.60
N ALA A 114 -13.25 -0.33 -4.22
CA ALA A 114 -13.46 -1.58 -4.91
C ALA A 114 -13.00 -2.80 -4.10
N ALA A 115 -13.39 -3.99 -4.56
CA ALA A 115 -12.98 -5.25 -3.95
C ALA A 115 -11.44 -5.42 -3.93
N ASN A 116 -10.74 -4.99 -4.99
CA ASN A 116 -9.28 -5.06 -5.06
C ASN A 116 -8.60 -4.20 -3.98
N ASP A 117 -9.20 -3.08 -3.55
CA ASP A 117 -8.66 -2.23 -2.48
C ASP A 117 -8.70 -2.96 -1.13
N VAL A 118 -9.81 -3.64 -0.85
CA VAL A 118 -10.00 -4.45 0.37
C VAL A 118 -9.02 -5.63 0.36
N VAL A 119 -8.94 -6.37 -0.74
CA VAL A 119 -8.03 -7.53 -0.86
C VAL A 119 -6.57 -7.11 -0.71
N PHE A 120 -6.15 -6.04 -1.39
CA PHE A 120 -4.79 -5.53 -1.27
C PHE A 120 -4.47 -5.10 0.16
N SER A 121 -5.33 -4.29 0.78
CA SER A 121 -5.09 -3.79 2.14
C SER A 121 -5.07 -4.92 3.18
N ALA A 122 -5.95 -5.92 3.06
CA ALA A 122 -5.95 -7.10 3.92
C ALA A 122 -4.68 -7.94 3.76
N HIS A 123 -4.27 -8.19 2.51
CA HIS A 123 -3.03 -8.89 2.21
C HIS A 123 -1.81 -8.16 2.78
N ALA A 124 -1.75 -6.83 2.65
CA ALA A 124 -0.64 -6.03 3.14
C ALA A 124 -0.53 -6.06 4.68
N VAL A 125 -1.65 -6.03 5.41
CA VAL A 125 -1.68 -6.25 6.87
C VAL A 125 -1.14 -7.64 7.20
N LEU A 126 -1.61 -8.69 6.52
CA LEU A 126 -1.17 -10.06 6.75
C LEU A 126 0.34 -10.22 6.51
N MET A 127 0.86 -9.74 5.38
CA MET A 127 2.28 -9.82 5.07
C MET A 127 3.13 -9.06 6.07
N THR A 128 2.66 -7.89 6.53
CA THR A 128 3.38 -7.12 7.55
C THR A 128 3.35 -7.83 8.90
N ALA A 129 2.23 -8.47 9.28
CA ALA A 129 2.14 -9.29 10.48
C ALA A 129 3.09 -10.49 10.42
N VAL A 130 3.22 -11.15 9.27
CA VAL A 130 4.20 -12.22 9.04
C VAL A 130 5.63 -11.70 9.22
N ILE A 131 5.96 -10.52 8.68
CA ILE A 131 7.28 -9.91 8.87
C ILE A 131 7.53 -9.59 10.36
N LEU A 132 6.55 -9.04 11.07
CA LEU A 132 6.67 -8.77 12.50
C LEU A 132 6.86 -10.06 13.29
N PHE A 133 6.15 -11.12 12.94
CA PHE A 133 6.37 -12.44 13.53
C PHE A 133 7.79 -12.95 13.27
N GLN A 134 8.30 -12.82 12.03
CA GLN A 134 9.69 -13.16 11.71
C GLN A 134 10.70 -12.36 12.54
N ILE A 135 10.43 -11.09 12.83
CA ILE A 135 11.27 -10.25 13.71
C ILE A 135 11.33 -10.80 15.14
N LEU A 136 10.27 -11.46 15.62
CA LEU A 136 10.23 -12.05 16.96
C LEU A 136 11.02 -13.36 17.06
N ILE A 137 11.05 -14.16 15.99
CA ILE A 137 11.60 -15.53 16.02
C ILE A 137 13.00 -15.68 15.41
N TYR A 138 13.41 -14.79 14.50
CA TYR A 138 14.68 -14.89 13.79
C TYR A 138 15.78 -14.02 14.40
N GLU A 139 17.03 -14.28 13.98
CA GLU A 139 18.17 -13.50 14.44
C GLU A 139 18.02 -12.02 14.03
N ARG A 140 18.04 -11.14 15.03
CA ARG A 140 17.87 -9.69 14.88
C ARG A 140 19.12 -8.86 15.13
N GLY A 141 20.20 -9.48 15.58
CA GLY A 141 21.40 -8.78 16.04
C GLY A 141 21.08 -7.77 17.15
N THR A 142 21.60 -6.55 17.02
CA THR A 142 21.40 -5.44 17.97
C THR A 142 20.25 -4.50 17.61
N GLN A 143 19.55 -4.76 16.49
CA GLN A 143 18.48 -3.90 15.99
C GLN A 143 17.27 -3.92 16.93
N LYS A 144 16.70 -2.73 17.16
CA LYS A 144 15.49 -2.52 17.98
C LYS A 144 14.60 -1.49 17.29
N VAL A 145 13.33 -1.49 17.63
CA VAL A 145 12.43 -0.38 17.26
C VAL A 145 12.90 0.87 18.00
N SER A 146 13.05 1.98 17.27
CA SER A 146 13.45 3.26 17.84
C SER A 146 12.35 3.84 18.73
N LYS A 147 12.78 4.60 19.74
CA LYS A 147 11.84 5.33 20.62
C LYS A 147 10.97 6.31 19.84
N ILE A 148 11.50 6.87 18.74
CA ILE A 148 10.79 7.79 17.86
C ILE A 148 9.67 7.05 17.13
N ALA A 149 9.95 5.88 16.54
CA ALA A 149 8.91 5.09 15.87
C ALA A 149 7.81 4.65 16.85
N ILE A 150 8.18 4.22 18.06
CA ILE A 150 7.21 3.89 19.12
C ILE A 150 6.36 5.12 19.46
N ALA A 151 6.97 6.29 19.67
CA ALA A 151 6.25 7.52 19.98
C ALA A 151 5.27 7.91 18.86
N ILE A 152 5.68 7.83 17.59
CA ILE A 152 4.81 8.10 16.43
C ILE A 152 3.62 7.13 16.41
N VAL A 153 3.87 5.82 16.51
CA VAL A 153 2.80 4.81 16.47
C VAL A 153 1.83 5.01 17.64
N SER A 154 2.34 5.20 18.86
CA SER A 154 1.52 5.44 20.04
C SER A 154 0.67 6.71 19.90
N ALA A 155 1.25 7.80 19.41
CA ALA A 155 0.53 9.06 19.19
C ALA A 155 -0.59 8.90 18.15
N VAL A 156 -0.32 8.20 17.04
CA VAL A 156 -1.32 7.94 15.99
C VAL A 156 -2.49 7.11 16.51
N TRP A 157 -2.22 6.03 17.24
CA TRP A 157 -3.29 5.17 17.77
C TRP A 157 -4.04 5.82 18.92
N LEU A 158 -3.38 6.64 19.75
CA LEU A 158 -4.05 7.46 20.76
C LEU A 158 -4.99 8.47 20.10
N PHE A 159 -4.53 9.17 19.06
CA PHE A 159 -5.36 10.08 18.29
C PHE A 159 -6.57 9.37 17.66
N ALA A 160 -6.36 8.20 17.04
CA ALA A 160 -7.43 7.40 16.48
C ALA A 160 -8.45 6.96 17.55
N ALA A 161 -7.99 6.61 18.76
CA ALA A 161 -8.87 6.28 19.88
C ALA A 161 -9.71 7.48 20.32
N VAL A 162 -9.12 8.68 20.42
CA VAL A 162 -9.87 9.91 20.71
C VAL A 162 -10.94 10.16 19.64
N CYS A 163 -10.58 10.08 18.35
CA CYS A 163 -11.53 10.23 17.26
C CYS A 163 -12.66 9.20 17.30
N PHE A 164 -12.37 7.95 17.68
CA PHE A 164 -13.39 6.91 17.86
C PHE A 164 -14.41 7.32 18.94
N PHE A 165 -13.95 7.74 20.11
CA PHE A 165 -14.84 8.18 21.19
C PHE A 165 -15.62 9.47 20.83
N THR A 166 -15.06 10.34 19.99
CA THR A 166 -15.79 11.51 19.46
C THR A 166 -16.88 11.12 18.44
N ALA A 167 -16.61 10.12 17.59
CA ALA A 167 -17.57 9.65 16.60
C ALA A 167 -18.72 8.83 17.20
N LEU A 168 -18.48 8.19 18.35
CA LEU A 168 -19.42 7.28 19.01
C LEU A 168 -20.80 7.91 19.33
N PRO A 169 -20.91 9.07 20.02
CA PRO A 169 -22.22 9.65 20.35
C PRO A 169 -22.96 10.23 19.14
N THR A 170 -22.25 10.68 18.11
CA THR A 170 -22.84 11.28 16.91
C THR A 170 -23.05 10.28 15.78
N HIS A 171 -22.64 9.02 15.97
CA HIS A 171 -22.58 7.99 14.93
C HIS A 171 -21.88 8.45 13.64
N SER A 172 -20.87 9.33 13.74
CA SER A 172 -20.16 9.91 12.59
C SER A 172 -19.11 8.94 12.01
N TRP A 173 -19.55 7.77 11.58
CA TRP A 173 -18.69 6.66 11.16
C TRP A 173 -17.91 6.96 9.88
N PHE A 174 -18.55 7.59 8.88
CA PHE A 174 -17.89 7.98 7.63
C PHE A 174 -16.76 8.99 7.88
N TRP A 175 -16.97 9.94 8.79
CA TRP A 175 -15.92 10.87 9.22
C TRP A 175 -14.77 10.13 9.89
N LEU A 176 -15.07 9.21 10.82
CA LEU A 176 -14.05 8.42 11.52
C LEU A 176 -13.17 7.63 10.54
N ILE A 177 -13.76 6.90 9.59
CA ILE A 177 -12.96 6.14 8.63
C ILE A 177 -12.16 7.05 7.69
N SER A 178 -12.65 8.26 7.42
CA SER A 178 -11.88 9.26 6.66
C SER A 178 -10.61 9.69 7.41
N ILE A 179 -10.63 9.72 8.75
CA ILE A 179 -9.42 9.92 9.56
C ILE A 179 -8.42 8.77 9.36
N PHE A 180 -8.87 7.52 9.35
CA PHE A 180 -8.00 6.37 9.06
C PHE A 180 -7.40 6.45 7.63
N ASN A 181 -8.17 6.94 6.66
CA ASN A 181 -7.66 7.18 5.30
C ASN A 181 -6.59 8.29 5.27
N SER A 182 -6.71 9.33 6.09
CA SER A 182 -5.67 10.36 6.23
C SER A 182 -4.41 9.80 6.91
N ILE A 183 -4.58 8.98 7.95
CA ILE A 183 -3.46 8.35 8.67
C ILE A 183 -2.60 7.52 7.69
N GLN A 184 -3.20 6.69 6.83
CA GLN A 184 -2.41 5.85 5.93
C GLN A 184 -1.58 6.67 4.92
N VAL A 185 -2.08 7.82 4.46
CA VAL A 185 -1.32 8.75 3.61
C VAL A 185 -0.14 9.36 4.36
N ILE A 186 -0.37 9.89 5.56
CA ILE A 186 0.67 10.51 6.39
C ILE A 186 1.80 9.50 6.67
N MET A 187 1.43 8.28 7.06
CA MET A 187 2.40 7.22 7.33
C MET A 187 3.19 6.83 6.07
N THR A 188 2.57 6.89 4.90
CA THR A 188 3.25 6.65 3.62
C THR A 188 4.34 7.68 3.34
N VAL A 189 4.04 8.97 3.54
CA VAL A 189 5.02 10.06 3.36
C VAL A 189 6.18 9.92 4.33
N ILE A 190 5.89 9.66 5.62
CA ILE A 190 6.92 9.46 6.66
C ILE A 190 7.88 8.33 6.29
N LYS A 191 7.42 7.26 5.63
CA LYS A 191 8.28 6.13 5.27
C LYS A 191 9.21 6.43 4.09
N TYR A 192 8.74 7.18 3.08
CA TYR A 192 9.50 7.33 1.84
C TYR A 192 10.63 8.36 1.95
N ILE A 193 10.42 9.44 2.72
CA ILE A 193 11.40 10.53 2.87
C ILE A 193 12.77 10.03 3.37
N PRO A 194 12.86 9.24 4.47
CA PRO A 194 14.15 8.75 4.96
C PRO A 194 14.90 7.93 3.92
N GLN A 195 14.20 7.11 3.14
CA GLN A 195 14.84 6.27 2.12
C GLN A 195 15.41 7.11 0.97
N ALA A 196 14.66 8.11 0.50
CA ALA A 196 15.13 9.02 -0.55
C ALA A 196 16.37 9.80 -0.10
N PHE A 197 16.36 10.27 1.15
CA PHE A 197 17.51 10.98 1.73
C PHE A 197 18.72 10.05 1.92
N MET A 198 18.53 8.83 2.43
CA MET A 198 19.63 7.87 2.61
C MET A 198 20.33 7.53 1.29
N ASN A 199 19.56 7.31 0.21
CA ASN A 199 20.13 7.08 -1.11
C ASN A 199 20.95 8.29 -1.59
N PHE A 200 20.43 9.50 -1.38
CA PHE A 200 21.14 10.73 -1.74
C PHE A 200 22.40 10.96 -0.89
N ALA A 201 22.37 10.67 0.40
CA ALA A 201 23.50 10.85 1.30
C ALA A 201 24.63 9.84 1.01
N ARG A 202 24.26 8.57 0.77
CA ARG A 202 25.22 7.50 0.45
C ARG A 202 25.75 7.55 -0.99
N LYS A 203 25.09 8.30 -1.88
CA LYS A 203 25.34 8.31 -3.33
C LYS A 203 25.34 6.90 -3.94
N SER A 204 24.52 6.01 -3.37
CA SER A 204 24.38 4.61 -3.81
C SER A 204 22.97 4.11 -3.53
N THR A 205 22.51 3.21 -4.38
CA THR A 205 21.23 2.49 -4.28
C THR A 205 21.46 0.99 -4.05
N ASP A 206 22.67 0.59 -3.65
CA ASP A 206 22.98 -0.82 -3.39
C ASP A 206 22.24 -1.33 -2.14
N GLY A 207 21.69 -2.55 -2.26
CA GLY A 207 20.76 -3.11 -1.26
C GLY A 207 19.31 -2.70 -1.47
N PHE A 208 19.01 -1.79 -2.39
CA PHE A 208 17.64 -1.39 -2.73
C PHE A 208 17.12 -2.23 -3.91
N ASN A 209 16.04 -2.98 -3.68
CA ASN A 209 15.44 -3.82 -4.72
C ASN A 209 14.63 -2.95 -5.70
N ILE A 210 15.27 -2.52 -6.78
CA ILE A 210 14.64 -1.70 -7.83
C ILE A 210 13.43 -2.39 -8.48
N GLY A 211 13.39 -3.73 -8.51
CA GLY A 211 12.24 -4.47 -9.04
C GLY A 211 10.96 -4.19 -8.24
N ASN A 212 11.08 -4.04 -6.93
CA ASN A 212 9.94 -3.67 -6.09
C ASN A 212 9.45 -2.25 -6.36
N VAL A 213 10.36 -1.32 -6.66
CA VAL A 213 10.02 0.07 -7.02
C VAL A 213 9.28 0.12 -8.35
N LEU A 214 9.70 -0.67 -9.33
CA LEU A 214 9.01 -0.74 -10.62
C LEU A 214 7.60 -1.31 -10.46
N LEU A 215 7.43 -2.34 -9.64
CA LEU A 215 6.12 -2.88 -9.30
C LEU A 215 5.26 -1.88 -8.49
N ASP A 216 5.87 -1.12 -7.57
CA ASP A 216 5.18 -0.07 -6.80
C ASP A 216 4.68 1.03 -7.75
N PHE A 217 5.52 1.47 -8.69
CA PHE A 217 5.19 2.44 -9.72
C PHE A 217 4.04 1.96 -10.62
N CYS A 218 4.15 0.75 -11.17
CA CYS A 218 3.08 0.16 -11.98
C CYS A 218 1.77 0.04 -11.19
N GLY A 219 1.85 -0.35 -9.92
CA GLY A 219 0.72 -0.41 -9.00
C GLY A 219 0.08 0.96 -8.80
N GLY A 220 0.87 1.98 -8.51
CA GLY A 220 0.42 3.36 -8.32
C GLY A 220 -0.24 3.94 -9.56
N VAL A 221 0.36 3.75 -10.75
CA VAL A 221 -0.21 4.22 -12.02
C VAL A 221 -1.53 3.53 -12.31
N ALA A 222 -1.60 2.19 -12.18
CA ALA A 222 -2.82 1.44 -12.40
C ALA A 222 -3.92 1.83 -11.41
N ASN A 223 -3.58 2.06 -10.13
CA ASN A 223 -4.51 2.47 -9.09
C ASN A 223 -5.09 3.88 -9.33
N TYR A 224 -4.25 4.81 -9.78
CA TYR A 224 -4.70 6.15 -10.15
C TYR A 224 -5.57 6.12 -11.41
N ALA A 225 -5.17 5.33 -12.42
CA ALA A 225 -5.94 5.14 -13.65
C ALA A 225 -7.31 4.50 -13.38
N GLN A 226 -7.38 3.53 -12.45
CA GLN A 226 -8.65 2.96 -11.99
C GLN A 226 -9.60 4.07 -11.50
N MET A 227 -9.11 5.00 -10.66
CA MET A 227 -9.93 6.12 -10.19
C MET A 227 -10.36 7.05 -11.33
N ALA A 228 -9.46 7.33 -12.26
CA ALA A 228 -9.75 8.17 -13.42
C ALA A 228 -10.85 7.57 -14.31
N VAL A 229 -10.82 6.26 -14.57
CA VAL A 229 -11.83 5.56 -15.37
C VAL A 229 -13.22 5.70 -14.76
N GLN A 230 -13.37 5.47 -13.46
CA GLN A 230 -14.65 5.65 -12.77
C GLN A 230 -15.13 7.10 -12.84
N SER A 231 -14.23 8.07 -12.63
CA SER A 231 -14.60 9.50 -12.74
C SER A 231 -15.02 9.91 -14.15
N ILE A 232 -14.38 9.36 -15.18
CA ILE A 232 -14.75 9.59 -16.58
C ILE A 232 -16.12 8.98 -16.87
N ASP A 233 -16.37 7.74 -16.42
CA ASP A 233 -17.65 7.06 -16.64
C ASP A 233 -18.81 7.80 -15.95
N GLN A 234 -18.63 8.25 -14.71
CA GLN A 234 -19.64 9.00 -13.96
C GLN A 234 -19.75 10.48 -14.36
N GLY A 235 -18.81 11.02 -15.13
CA GLY A 235 -18.71 12.46 -15.38
C GLY A 235 -18.51 13.29 -14.10
N SER A 236 -17.95 12.70 -13.04
CA SER A 236 -17.85 13.28 -11.70
C SER A 236 -16.47 13.07 -11.07
N TRP A 237 -15.99 14.10 -10.36
CA TRP A 237 -14.75 14.06 -9.59
C TRP A 237 -14.96 13.60 -8.15
N VAL A 238 -16.18 13.22 -7.77
CA VAL A 238 -16.52 12.75 -6.43
C VAL A 238 -15.74 11.48 -6.07
N ASN A 239 -15.41 10.60 -7.01
CA ASN A 239 -14.56 9.44 -6.73
C ASN A 239 -13.19 9.86 -6.12
N PHE A 240 -12.54 10.87 -6.71
CA PHE A 240 -11.28 11.42 -6.19
C PHE A 240 -11.44 12.07 -4.82
N ASN A 241 -12.50 12.87 -4.63
CA ASN A 241 -12.74 13.56 -3.37
C ASN A 241 -13.23 12.63 -2.24
N GLY A 242 -14.01 11.61 -2.61
CA GLY A 242 -14.61 10.62 -1.72
C GLY A 242 -13.59 9.60 -1.21
N ASN A 243 -12.53 9.36 -1.98
CA ASN A 243 -11.39 8.54 -1.59
C ASN A 243 -10.05 9.28 -1.83
N MET A 244 -9.93 10.46 -1.22
CA MET A 244 -8.74 11.32 -1.31
C MET A 244 -7.46 10.56 -0.92
N GLY A 245 -7.53 9.64 0.03
CA GLY A 245 -6.35 8.90 0.46
C GLY A 245 -5.88 7.83 -0.53
N LYS A 246 -6.76 7.21 -1.33
CA LYS A 246 -6.36 6.35 -2.45
C LYS A 246 -5.67 7.17 -3.55
N MET A 247 -6.21 8.36 -3.85
CA MET A 247 -5.59 9.29 -4.80
C MET A 247 -4.19 9.71 -4.34
N LEU A 248 -4.08 10.24 -3.11
CA LEU A 248 -2.81 10.71 -2.55
C LEU A 248 -1.80 9.57 -2.38
N LEU A 249 -2.23 8.37 -1.97
CA LEU A 249 -1.37 7.20 -1.90
C LEU A 249 -0.71 6.92 -3.25
N SER A 250 -1.50 6.95 -4.34
CA SER A 250 -1.01 6.70 -5.70
C SER A 250 -0.03 7.79 -6.14
N LEU A 251 -0.38 9.06 -5.94
CA LEU A 251 0.46 10.19 -6.33
C LEU A 251 1.80 10.21 -5.57
N VAL A 252 1.76 9.98 -4.26
CA VAL A 252 2.96 9.92 -3.42
C VAL A 252 3.85 8.75 -3.82
N SER A 253 3.28 7.56 -4.05
CA SER A 253 4.03 6.39 -4.54
C SER A 253 4.71 6.70 -5.87
N ILE A 254 3.94 7.11 -6.89
CA ILE A 254 4.46 7.46 -8.22
C ILE A 254 5.60 8.48 -8.12
N PHE A 255 5.42 9.54 -7.32
CA PHE A 255 6.42 10.58 -7.14
C PHE A 255 7.74 10.05 -6.55
N PHE A 256 7.66 9.29 -5.44
CA PHE A 256 8.86 8.72 -4.82
C PHE A 256 9.51 7.63 -5.68
N ASP A 257 8.72 6.84 -6.39
CA ASP A 257 9.24 5.83 -7.31
C ASP A 257 10.01 6.46 -8.47
N ILE A 258 9.52 7.58 -9.02
CA ILE A 258 10.29 8.38 -10.00
C ILE A 258 11.61 8.85 -9.40
N ILE A 259 11.61 9.38 -8.17
CA ILE A 259 12.84 9.79 -7.48
C ILE A 259 13.80 8.59 -7.36
N PHE A 260 13.32 7.44 -6.92
CA PHE A 260 14.14 6.24 -6.75
C PHE A 260 14.69 5.70 -8.07
N MET A 261 13.88 5.71 -9.14
CA MET A 261 14.32 5.35 -10.49
C MET A 261 15.38 6.32 -11.00
N CYS A 262 15.20 7.64 -10.82
CA CYS A 262 16.20 8.65 -11.15
C CYS A 262 17.50 8.44 -10.35
N GLN A 263 17.41 8.18 -9.05
CA GLN A 263 18.56 7.86 -8.21
C GLN A 263 19.30 6.61 -8.70
N ARG A 264 18.59 5.57 -9.13
CA ARG A 264 19.18 4.30 -9.57
C ARG A 264 19.78 4.37 -10.97
N PHE A 265 19.05 4.93 -11.94
CA PHE A 265 19.39 4.82 -13.36
C PHE A 265 20.14 6.05 -13.89
N VAL A 266 19.92 7.23 -13.30
CA VAL A 266 20.52 8.48 -13.78
C VAL A 266 21.66 8.94 -12.88
N LEU A 267 21.43 9.06 -11.56
CA LEU A 267 22.40 9.67 -10.65
C LEU A 267 23.46 8.69 -10.14
N TYR A 268 23.05 7.49 -9.72
CA TYR A 268 23.92 6.46 -9.15
C TYR A 268 23.85 5.15 -9.94
N PRO A 269 24.08 5.17 -11.28
CA PRO A 269 24.08 3.96 -12.08
C PRO A 269 25.15 3.02 -11.55
N ARG A 270 24.77 1.75 -11.38
CA ARG A 270 25.72 0.71 -11.01
C ARG A 270 26.79 0.68 -12.09
N LYS A 271 28.01 1.12 -11.77
CA LYS A 271 29.17 0.86 -12.63
C LYS A 271 29.19 -0.65 -12.84
N LYS A 272 28.98 -1.13 -14.07
CA LYS A 272 29.26 -2.53 -14.44
C LYS A 272 30.69 -2.78 -13.99
N SER A 273 30.85 -3.44 -12.84
CA SER A 273 32.13 -3.41 -12.18
C SER A 273 33.11 -4.20 -13.02
N GLN A 274 34.29 -3.61 -13.18
CA GLN A 274 35.56 -4.24 -13.54
C GLN A 274 35.88 -5.54 -12.77
N VAL A 275 34.97 -6.09 -11.96
CA VAL A 275 35.11 -7.39 -11.29
C VAL A 275 35.17 -8.51 -12.31
N SER A 276 34.41 -8.46 -13.41
CA SER A 276 34.55 -9.48 -14.47
C SER A 276 35.88 -9.35 -15.20
N HIS A 277 36.34 -8.13 -15.53
CA HIS A 277 37.63 -7.94 -16.20
C HIS A 277 38.85 -8.16 -15.30
N LYS A 278 38.81 -7.80 -14.01
CA LYS A 278 39.87 -8.10 -13.04
C LYS A 278 39.92 -9.59 -12.74
N LEU A 279 38.79 -10.25 -12.47
CA LEU A 279 38.77 -11.69 -12.24
C LEU A 279 39.22 -12.47 -13.49
N ILE A 280 38.80 -12.04 -14.69
CA ILE A 280 39.28 -12.63 -15.95
C ILE A 280 40.77 -12.34 -16.18
N ALA A 281 41.27 -11.15 -15.87
CA ALA A 281 42.69 -10.81 -16.00
C ALA A 281 43.58 -11.56 -14.98
N GLU A 282 43.11 -11.68 -13.74
CA GLU A 282 43.79 -12.37 -12.63
C GLU A 282 43.76 -13.90 -12.80
N ILE A 283 42.77 -14.44 -13.52
CA ILE A 283 42.76 -15.84 -14.00
C ILE A 283 43.70 -16.03 -15.21
N ARG A 284 43.88 -15.00 -16.06
CA ARG A 284 44.73 -15.07 -17.26
C ARG A 284 46.23 -14.95 -16.96
N GLU A 285 46.61 -14.14 -15.97
CA GLU A 285 48.01 -13.95 -15.55
C GLU A 285 48.74 -15.25 -15.14
N PRO A 286 48.16 -16.16 -14.34
CA PRO A 286 48.83 -17.42 -13.99
C PRO A 286 48.90 -18.41 -15.15
N LEU A 287 48.01 -18.34 -16.15
CA LEU A 287 48.01 -19.24 -17.31
C LEU A 287 49.10 -18.89 -18.33
N VAL A 288 49.45 -17.61 -18.48
CA VAL A 288 50.52 -17.17 -19.39
C VAL A 288 51.91 -17.48 -18.80
N LYS A 289 52.11 -17.30 -17.48
CA LYS A 289 53.38 -17.64 -16.82
C LYS A 289 53.70 -19.15 -16.76
N SER A 290 52.70 -20.01 -16.97
CA SER A 290 52.85 -21.47 -17.05
C SER A 290 53.44 -21.92 -18.39
N ALA A 291 53.19 -21.18 -19.47
CA ALA A 291 53.61 -21.55 -20.83
C ALA A 291 55.07 -21.18 -21.16
N ASP A 292 55.69 -20.26 -20.40
CA ASP A 292 57.01 -19.70 -20.71
C ASP A 292 58.18 -20.29 -19.89
N ARG A 293 58.02 -21.45 -19.21
CA ARG A 293 59.18 -22.14 -18.63
C ARG A 293 59.91 -22.92 -19.73
N PRO A 294 61.18 -22.61 -20.05
CA PRO A 294 61.98 -23.49 -20.87
C PRO A 294 62.15 -24.81 -20.11
N GLN A 295 61.81 -25.93 -20.75
CA GLN A 295 62.28 -27.23 -20.29
C GLN A 295 63.81 -27.20 -20.35
N SER A 296 64.45 -27.09 -19.19
CA SER A 296 65.87 -27.38 -19.07
C SER A 296 66.06 -28.88 -19.30
N GLU A 297 66.62 -29.24 -20.45
CA GLU A 297 67.17 -30.56 -20.73
C GLU A 297 68.25 -30.89 -19.70
N ASN A 298 68.07 -32.01 -19.01
CA ASN A 298 69.11 -32.77 -18.34
C ASN A 298 68.75 -34.26 -18.51
N VAL A 299 69.38 -34.89 -19.49
CA VAL A 299 70.16 -36.15 -19.50
C VAL A 299 70.31 -36.59 -20.96
#